data_AF-A0A662BQ70-F1
#
_entry.id   AF-A0A662BQ70-F1
#
_cell.length_a   1.000
_cell.length_b   1.000
_cell.length_c   1.000
_cell.angle_alpha   90.00
_cell.angle_beta   90.00
_cell.angle_gamma   90.00
#
_symmetry.space_group_name_H-M   'P 1'
#
loop_
_entity.id
_entity.type
_entity.pdbx_description
1 polymer ?
#
loop_
_entity_poly.entity_id
_entity_poly.type
_entity_poly.pdbx_seq_one_letter_code
_entity_poly.pdbx_strand_id
1 'polypeptide(L)' 'MIEHKENGYIADYKSVEDLKTGIDFIVNHPNIEILSQNALKKAQQAYSEEGVAKKYIEVYKSLSIQG' A
#
# COMPACT_ATOMS: atom_id res chain seq x y z
N MET A 1 -1.22 -1.10 1.99
CA MET A 1 0.02 -1.59 2.61
C MET A 1 1.18 -1.16 1.74
N ILE A 2 2.28 -0.74 2.34
CA ILE A 2 3.46 -0.22 1.62
C ILE A 2 4.24 -1.40 1.02
N GLU A 3 4.68 -1.25 -0.23
CA GLU A 3 5.64 -2.12 -0.91
C GLU A 3 6.95 -1.35 -1.01
N HIS A 4 7.97 -1.88 -0.34
CA HIS A 4 9.25 -1.21 -0.17
C HIS A 4 9.87 -0.86 -1.54
N LYS A 5 10.21 0.42 -1.72
CA LYS A 5 10.76 1.06 -2.93
C LYS A 5 9.86 1.06 -4.17
N GLU A 6 8.63 0.57 -4.09
CA GLU A 6 7.67 0.61 -5.20
C GLU A 6 6.60 1.68 -5.04
N ASN A 7 6.12 1.86 -3.81
CA ASN A 7 5.08 2.83 -3.48
C ASN A 7 5.36 3.58 -2.15
N GLY A 8 6.57 3.41 -1.62
CA GLY A 8 7.05 4.03 -0.38
C GLY A 8 8.32 3.37 0.10
N TYR A 9 8.77 3.71 1.31
CA TYR A 9 9.91 3.07 1.96
C TYR A 9 9.47 2.48 3.29
N ILE A 10 9.91 1.27 3.58
CA ILE A 10 9.74 0.62 4.89
C ILE A 10 11.10 0.63 5.54
N ALA A 11 11.22 1.38 6.63
CA ALA A 11 12.44 1.43 7.42
C ALA A 11 12.43 0.34 8.50
N ASP A 12 13.63 -0.11 8.86
CA ASP A 12 13.85 -1.00 9.98
C ASP A 12 13.35 -0.39 11.29
N TYR A 13 12.69 -1.22 12.09
CA TYR A 13 12.11 -0.79 13.35
C TYR A 13 13.16 -0.17 14.28
N LYS A 14 12.92 1.07 14.71
CA LYS A 14 13.80 1.87 15.58
C LYS A 14 15.17 2.21 14.96
N SER A 15 15.38 2.02 13.66
CA SER A 15 16.59 2.46 12.98
C SER A 15 16.43 3.91 12.51
N VAL A 16 17.07 4.84 13.22
CA VAL A 16 17.11 6.26 12.81
C VAL A 16 17.87 6.41 11.49
N GLU A 17 18.93 5.63 11.30
CA GLU A 17 19.72 5.65 10.07
C GLU A 17 18.90 5.19 8.86
N ASP A 18 18.11 4.11 9.01
CA ASP A 18 17.30 3.62 7.90
C ASP A 18 16.06 4.49 7.66
N LEU A 19 15.51 5.13 8.70
CA LEU A 19 14.51 6.19 8.53
C LEU A 19 15.06 7.36 7.71
N LYS A 20 16.28 7.81 8.00
CA LYS A 20 16.96 8.86 7.22
C LYS A 20 17.15 8.43 5.77
N THR A 21 17.64 7.21 5.54
CA THR A 21 17.76 6.63 4.19
C THR A 21 16.41 6.61 3.47
N GLY A 22 15.34 6.23 4.17
CA GLY A 22 13.99 6.23 3.61
C GLY A 22 13.52 7.62 3.20
N ILE A 23 13.72 8.64 4.05
CA ILE A 23 13.37 10.02 3.72
C ILE A 23 14.17 10.50 2.51
N ASP A 24 15.48 10.25 2.49
CA ASP A 24 16.36 10.62 1.37
C ASP A 24 15.93 9.94 0.07
N PHE A 25 15.60 8.65 0.13
CA PHE A 25 15.09 7.88 -1.00
C PHE A 25 13.82 8.50 -1.60
N ILE A 26 12.90 9.02 -0.77
CA ILE A 26 11.68 9.68 -1.25
C ILE A 26 12.01 11.05 -1.85
N VAL A 27 12.73 11.90 -1.12
CA VAL A 27 12.98 13.30 -1.51
C VAL A 27 13.81 13.38 -2.79
N ASN A 28 14.81 12.51 -2.92
CA ASN A 28 15.74 12.49 -4.05
C ASN A 28 15.37 11.44 -5.10
N HIS A 29 14.15 10.88 -5.05
CA HIS A 29 13.75 9.85 -6.01
C HIS A 29 13.71 10.43 -7.43
N PRO A 30 14.40 9.83 -8.42
CA PRO A 30 14.46 10.38 -9.78
C PRO A 30 13.09 10.44 -10.46
N ASN A 31 12.14 9.59 -10.03
CA ASN A 31 10.78 9.50 -10.57
C ASN A 31 9.72 9.59 -9.47
N ILE A 32 9.78 10.62 -8.64
CA ILE A 32 8.87 10.78 -7.49
C ILE A 32 7.38 10.72 -7.88
N GLU A 33 7.02 11.18 -9.08
CA GLU A 33 5.66 11.10 -9.61
C GLU A 33 5.19 9.65 -9.75
N ILE A 34 6.04 8.76 -10.28
CA ILE A 34 5.72 7.33 -10.42
C ILE A 34 5.51 6.71 -9.04
N LEU A 35 6.40 7.01 -8.09
CA LEU A 35 6.31 6.51 -6.72
C LEU A 35 4.99 6.95 -6.05
N SER A 36 4.60 8.21 -6.23
CA SER A 36 3.35 8.76 -5.73
C SER A 36 2.11 8.13 -6.38
N GLN A 37 2.13 7.94 -7.71
CA GLN A 37 1.04 7.27 -8.42
C GLN A 37 0.87 5.82 -7.97
N ASN A 38 1.96 5.10 -7.75
CA ASN A 38 1.93 3.75 -7.21
C ASN A 38 1.33 3.71 -5.79
N ALA A 39 1.69 4.68 -4.94
CA ALA A 39 1.12 4.83 -3.60
C ALA A 39 -0.40 5.06 -3.64
N LEU A 40 -0.85 5.98 -4.48
CA LEU A 40 -2.27 6.27 -4.66
C LEU A 40 -3.04 5.05 -5.19
N LYS A 41 -2.52 4.43 -6.25
CA LYS A 41 -3.11 3.22 -6.85
C LYS A 41 -3.23 2.11 -5.82
N LYS A 42 -2.18 1.87 -5.03
CA LYS A 42 -2.20 0.85 -3.97
C LYS A 42 -3.24 1.16 -2.91
N ALA A 43 -3.34 2.41 -2.48
CA ALA A 43 -4.34 2.83 -1.49
C ALA A 43 -5.76 2.62 -2.00
N GLN A 44 -6.06 3.03 -3.24
CA GLN A 44 -7.36 2.83 -3.86
C GLN A 44 -7.72 1.36 -4.01
N GLN A 45 -6.77 0.52 -4.46
CA GLN A 45 -7.02 -0.92 -4.63
C GLN A 45 -7.23 -1.65 -3.29
N ALA A 46 -6.48 -1.28 -2.26
CA ALA A 46 -6.53 -1.96 -0.98
C ALA A 46 -7.67 -1.49 -0.07
N TYR A 47 -8.04 -0.21 -0.16
CA TYR A 47 -8.89 0.46 0.84
C TYR A 47 -10.05 1.27 0.25
N SER A 48 -10.32 1.19 -1.06
CA SER A 48 -11.55 1.78 -1.60
C SER A 48 -12.78 1.12 -0.99
N GLU A 49 -13.81 1.93 -0.73
CA GLU A 49 -15.11 1.45 -0.25
C GLU A 49 -15.66 0.35 -1.16
N GLU A 50 -15.57 0.52 -2.47
CA GLU A 50 -15.99 -0.48 -3.45
C GLU A 50 -15.20 -1.80 -3.31
N GLY A 51 -13.88 -1.73 -3.18
CA GLY A 51 -13.02 -2.91 -3.02
C GLY A 51 -13.30 -3.66 -1.71
N VAL A 52 -13.53 -2.92 -0.62
CA VAL A 52 -13.89 -3.50 0.67
C VAL A 52 -15.30 -4.12 0.63
N ALA A 53 -16.29 -3.42 0.06
CA ALA A 53 -17.65 -3.91 -0.09
C ALA A 53 -17.71 -5.20 -0.93
N LYS A 54 -16.98 -5.26 -2.05
CA LYS A 54 -16.86 -6.47 -2.89
C LYS A 54 -16.33 -7.66 -2.09
N LYS A 55 -15.27 -7.49 -1.30
CA LYS A 55 -14.73 -8.55 -0.44
C LYS A 55 -15.75 -9.06 0.57
N TYR A 56 -16.51 -8.17 1.21
CA TYR A 56 -17.58 -8.59 2.12
C TYR A 56 -18.69 -9.35 1.41
N ILE A 57 -19.13 -8.90 0.23
CA ILE A 57 -20.12 -9.60 -0.59
C ILE A 57 -19.63 -11.01 -0.95
N GLU A 58 -18.38 -11.17 -1.35
CA GLU A 58 -17.78 -12.48 -1.65
C GLU A 58 -17.78 -13.41 -0.44
N VAL A 59 -17.41 -12.89 0.75
CA VAL A 59 -17.47 -13.66 1.99
C VAL A 59 -18.91 -14.12 2.27
N TYR A 60 -19.90 -13.22 2.21
CA TYR A 60 -21.31 -13.59 2.43
C TYR A 60 -21.79 -14.65 1.42
N LYS A 61 -21.43 -14.51 0.14
CA LYS A 61 -21.75 -15.51 -0.89
C LYS A 61 -21.13 -16.87 -0.57
N SER A 62 -19.86 -16.90 -0.18
CA SER A 62 -19.16 -18.16 0.13
C SER A 62 -19.81 -18.92 1.29
N LEU A 63 -20.28 -18.20 2.31
CA LEU A 63 -21.01 -18.78 3.45
C LEU A 63 -22.42 -19.25 3.07
N SER A 64 -23.09 -18.53 2.16
CA SER A 64 -24.45 -18.90 1.72
C SER A 64 -24.51 -20.13 0.78
N ILE A 65 -23.40 -20.49 0.13
CA ILE A 65 -23.32 -21.65 -0.79
C ILE A 65 -22.98 -22.95 -0.01
N GLN A 66 -22.67 -22.87 1.28
CA GLN A 66 -22.38 -24.03 2.14
C GLN A 66 -23.59 -24.58 2.92
N GLY A 67 -24.81 -24.10 2.66
CA GLY A 67 -26.06 -24.63 3.22
C GLY A 67 -26.92 -25.31 2.18
#